data_AF-A0A2A3XXC5-F1
#
_entry.id   AF-A0A2A3XXC5-F1
#
_cell.length_a   1.000
_cell.length_b   1.000
_cell.length_c   1.000
_cell.angle_alpha   90.00
_cell.angle_beta   90.00
_cell.angle_gamma   90.00
#
_symmetry.space_group_name_H-M   'P 1'
#
loop_
_entity.id
_entity.type
_entity.pdbx_description
1 polymer ?
#
loop_
_entity_poly.entity_id
_entity_poly.type
_entity_poly.pdbx_seq_one_letter_code
_entity_poly.pdbx_strand_id
1 'polypeptide(L)'
;MSTIHGASRPHSTHLGLGLAAGGALLAAMFLAIIFWVPMGLIPSMNPMWIVVAWGAMLMCWGVFRLIAGPSSLDHFNGGTSAGS
;
A
#
# COMPACT_ATOMS: atom_id res chain seq x y z
N MET A 1 -12.17 29.13 32.96
CA MET A 1 -12.86 28.30 31.95
C MET A 1 -11.99 28.33 30.70
N SER A 2 -11.12 27.33 30.52
CA SER A 2 -10.06 27.31 29.51
C SER A 2 -10.34 26.22 28.48
N THR A 3 -10.49 26.64 27.24
CA THR A 3 -10.85 25.84 26.07
C THR A 3 -9.62 25.10 25.52
N ILE A 4 -9.68 23.77 25.61
CA ILE A 4 -9.22 22.74 24.65
C ILE A 4 -7.92 23.03 23.89
N HIS A 5 -6.82 22.41 24.32
CA HIS A 5 -5.62 22.17 23.51
C HIS A 5 -5.32 20.67 23.50
N GLY A 6 -5.49 20.03 22.35
CA GLY A 6 -5.21 18.60 22.20
C GLY A 6 -6.05 17.90 21.15
N ALA A 7 -6.38 18.55 20.03
CA ALA A 7 -6.81 17.81 18.86
C ALA A 7 -5.57 17.16 18.24
N SER A 8 -5.32 15.91 18.60
CA SER A 8 -4.36 15.03 17.93
C SER A 8 -4.64 15.12 16.42
N ARG A 9 -3.71 15.73 15.67
CA ARG A 9 -3.83 15.83 14.21
C ARG A 9 -4.01 14.42 13.66
N PRO A 10 -5.06 14.12 12.88
CA PRO A 10 -5.16 12.84 12.23
C PRO A 10 -3.95 12.73 11.32
N HIS A 11 -3.06 11.80 11.65
CA HIS A 11 -1.94 11.43 10.82
C HIS A 11 -2.57 10.87 9.53
N SER A 12 -2.67 11.70 8.49
CA SER A 12 -3.00 11.25 7.14
C SER A 12 -1.81 10.44 6.64
N THR A 13 -1.63 9.25 7.20
CA THR A 13 -0.61 8.31 6.75
C THR A 13 -0.92 8.09 5.29
N HIS A 14 0.01 8.52 4.44
CA HIS A 14 -0.07 8.38 3.00
C HIS A 14 -0.39 6.92 2.68
N LEU A 15 -1.68 6.63 2.45
CA LEU A 15 -2.19 5.27 2.30
C LEU A 15 -1.49 4.58 1.11
N GLY A 16 -1.10 5.37 0.11
CA GLY A 16 -0.24 4.96 -0.99
C GLY A 16 1.17 4.53 -0.57
N LEU A 17 1.80 5.19 0.40
CA LEU A 17 3.13 4.82 0.91
C LEU A 17 3.08 3.48 1.64
N GLY A 18 2.04 3.25 2.45
CA GLY A 18 1.82 1.97 3.13
C GLY A 18 1.63 0.81 2.15
N LEU A 19 0.80 1.02 1.12
CA LEU A 19 0.58 0.04 0.05
C LEU A 19 1.86 -0.23 -0.76
N ALA A 20 2.61 0.81 -1.10
CA ALA A 20 3.84 0.69 -1.88
C ALA A 20 4.91 -0.09 -1.11
N ALA A 21 5.19 0.33 0.13
CA ALA A 21 6.20 -0.30 0.97
C ALA A 21 5.80 -1.72 1.38
N GLY A 22 4.52 -1.94 1.72
CA GLY A 22 4.01 -3.27 2.07
C GLY A 22 4.06 -4.25 0.89
N GLY A 23 3.62 -3.82 -0.30
CA GLY A 23 3.70 -4.63 -1.52
C GLY A 23 5.13 -4.96 -1.91
N ALA A 24 6.04 -3.98 -1.84
CA ALA A 24 7.46 -4.18 -2.12
C ALA A 24 8.11 -5.17 -1.14
N LEU A 25 7.84 -5.01 0.16
CA LEU A 25 8.37 -5.91 1.20
C LEU A 25 7.86 -7.34 0.99
N LEU A 26 6.57 -7.51 0.73
CA LEU A 26 5.95 -8.82 0.48
C LEU A 26 6.56 -9.49 -0.76
N ALA A 27 6.67 -8.77 -1.87
CA ALA A 27 7.28 -9.30 -3.09
C ALA A 27 8.76 -9.68 -2.86
N ALA A 28 9.54 -8.82 -2.21
CA ALA A 28 10.95 -9.07 -1.92
C ALA A 28 11.16 -10.28 -1.02
N MET A 29 10.34 -10.45 0.02
CA MET A 29 10.42 -11.60 0.93
C MET A 29 10.21 -12.92 0.19
N PHE A 30 9.20 -12.98 -0.67
CA PHE A 30 8.90 -14.20 -1.44
C PHE A 30 9.91 -14.43 -2.56
N LEU A 31 10.46 -13.38 -3.17
CA LEU A 31 11.57 -13.51 -4.11
C LEU A 31 12.79 -14.13 -3.41
N ALA A 32 13.13 -13.63 -2.23
CA ALA A 32 14.24 -14.15 -1.43
C ALA A 32 14.02 -15.63 -1.12
N ILE A 33 12.80 -16.01 -0.74
CA ILE A 33 12.46 -17.42 -0.50
C ILE A 33 12.69 -18.26 -1.77
N ILE A 34 12.18 -17.84 -2.94
CA ILE A 34 12.31 -18.58 -4.21
C ILE A 34 13.78 -18.86 -4.59
N PHE A 35 14.69 -17.93 -4.35
CA PHE A 35 16.08 -18.03 -4.80
C PHE A 35 17.07 -18.51 -3.72
N TRP A 36 16.83 -18.22 -2.44
CA TRP A 36 17.75 -18.58 -1.35
C TRP A 36 17.34 -19.84 -0.59
N VAL A 37 16.07 -20.26 -0.63
CA VAL A 37 15.62 -21.46 0.08
C VAL A 37 15.64 -22.65 -0.88
N PRO A 38 16.41 -23.71 -0.58
CA PRO A 38 16.44 -24.91 -1.41
C PRO A 38 15.12 -25.68 -1.25
N MET A 39 14.28 -25.66 -2.29
CA MET A 39 12.95 -26.30 -2.27
C MET A 39 12.86 -27.57 -3.12
N GLY A 40 13.94 -27.96 -3.81
CA GLY A 40 13.91 -29.10 -4.73
C GLY A 40 13.04 -28.90 -5.98
N LEU A 41 12.50 -27.70 -6.17
CA LEU A 41 11.72 -27.28 -7.34
C LEU A 41 12.55 -26.31 -8.19
N ILE A 42 12.35 -26.36 -9.51
CA ILE A 42 12.92 -25.37 -10.42
C ILE A 42 12.28 -24.00 -10.08
N PRO A 43 13.07 -22.93 -9.86
CA PRO A 43 12.54 -21.64 -9.41
C PRO A 43 11.40 -21.08 -10.28
N SER A 44 11.42 -21.35 -11.59
CA SER A 44 10.38 -20.91 -12.54
C SER A 44 9.02 -21.60 -12.35
N MET A 45 8.99 -22.79 -11.76
CA MET A 45 7.76 -23.56 -11.50
C MET A 45 7.25 -23.37 -10.07
N ASN A 46 7.89 -22.49 -9.29
CA ASN A 46 7.54 -22.29 -7.90
C ASN A 46 6.16 -21.58 -7.77
N PRO A 47 5.16 -22.18 -7.10
CA PRO A 47 3.85 -21.57 -6.95
C PRO A 47 3.89 -20.21 -6.23
N MET A 48 4.96 -19.91 -5.48
CA MET A 48 5.15 -18.64 -4.78
C MET A 48 5.26 -17.42 -5.69
N TRP A 49 5.47 -17.59 -7.00
CA TRP A 49 5.38 -16.49 -7.97
C TRP A 49 4.04 -15.78 -7.94
N ILE A 50 2.96 -16.46 -7.51
CA ILE A 50 1.65 -15.81 -7.35
C ILE A 50 1.72 -14.69 -6.30
N VAL A 51 2.37 -14.95 -5.17
CA VAL A 51 2.48 -13.98 -4.08
C VAL A 51 3.39 -12.83 -4.49
N VAL A 52 4.47 -13.12 -5.22
CA VAL A 52 5.34 -12.10 -5.82
C VAL A 52 4.55 -11.20 -6.77
N ALA A 53 3.75 -11.77 -7.66
CA ALA A 53 2.92 -11.00 -8.60
C ALA A 53 1.90 -10.11 -7.87
N TRP A 54 1.24 -10.64 -6.85
CA TRP A 54 0.31 -9.87 -6.00
C TRP A 54 1.02 -8.74 -5.23
N GLY A 55 2.19 -9.02 -4.64
CA GLY A 55 3.00 -8.01 -3.97
C GLY A 55 3.46 -6.90 -4.92
N ALA A 56 3.89 -7.26 -6.14
CA ALA A 56 4.26 -6.31 -7.17
C ALA A 56 3.05 -5.46 -7.63
N MET A 57 1.87 -6.06 -7.79
CA MET A 57 0.64 -5.32 -8.11
C MET A 57 0.27 -4.32 -7.01
N LEU A 58 0.35 -4.72 -5.72
CA LEU A 58 0.12 -3.83 -4.58
C LEU A 58 1.14 -2.69 -4.53
N MET A 59 2.40 -2.99 -4.81
CA MET A 59 3.46 -2.00 -4.90
C MET A 59 3.12 -0.98 -6.00
N CYS A 60 2.81 -1.43 -7.21
CA CYS A 60 2.41 -0.59 -8.34
C CYS A 60 1.18 0.27 -8.00
N TRP A 61 0.19 -0.29 -7.31
CA TRP A 61 -0.99 0.44 -6.86
C TRP A 61 -0.65 1.51 -5.80
N GLY A 62 0.23 1.19 -4.87
CA GLY A 62 0.74 2.15 -3.88
C GLY A 62 1.50 3.29 -4.55
N VAL A 63 2.38 2.99 -5.50
CA VAL A 63 3.11 3.99 -6.29
C VAL A 63 2.15 4.84 -7.11
N PHE A 64 1.16 4.24 -7.75
CA PHE A 64 0.11 4.97 -8.46
C PHE A 64 -0.60 5.96 -7.54
N ARG A 65 -0.98 5.55 -6.33
CA ARG A 65 -1.59 6.45 -5.32
C ARG A 65 -0.66 7.54 -4.82
N LEU A 66 0.65 7.29 -4.77
CA LEU A 66 1.64 8.32 -4.43
C LEU A 66 1.74 9.39 -5.53
N ILE A 67 1.68 8.99 -6.81
CA ILE A 67 1.79 9.91 -7.96
C ILE A 67 0.45 10.64 -8.21
N ALA A 68 -0.67 9.93 -8.16
CA ALA A 68 -2.00 10.49 -8.41
C ALA A 68 -2.47 11.43 -7.28
N GLY A 69 -1.81 11.40 -6.12
CA GLY A 69 -2.20 12.18 -4.95
C GLY A 69 -3.48 11.69 -4.28
N PRO A 70 -3.86 12.27 -3.12
CA PRO A 70 -5.11 11.93 -2.45
C PRO A 70 -6.28 12.29 -3.35
N SER A 71 -7.03 11.27 -3.78
CA SER A 71 -8.28 11.45 -4.51
C SER A 71 -9.23 12.30 -3.66
N SER A 72 -9.91 13.27 -4.29
CA SER A 72 -10.96 14.09 -3.65
C SER A 72 -12.10 13.27 -3.02
N LEU A 73 -12.16 11.95 -3.27
CA LEU A 73 -13.12 11.00 -2.69
C LEU A 73 -12.67 10.37 -1.35
N ASP A 74 -11.41 10.50 -0.94
CA ASP A 74 -10.92 10.00 0.36
C ASP A 74 -11.16 11.01 1.51
N HIS A 75 -11.81 12.14 1.24
CA HIS A 75 -12.37 12.97 2.30
C HIS A 75 -13.52 12.22 2.96
N PHE A 76 -13.36 11.90 4.25
CA PHE A 76 -14.43 11.38 5.11
C PHE A 76 -15.67 12.30 5.14
N ASN A 77 -15.50 13.56 4.71
CA ASN A 77 -16.56 14.54 4.43
C ASN A 77 -16.70 14.76 2.93
N GLY A 78 -17.08 13.73 2.17
CA GLY A 78 -17.59 13.85 0.80
C GLY A 78 -18.92 14.62 0.76
N GLY A 79 -18.94 15.82 1.34
CA GLY A 79 -20.01 16.77 1.26
C GLY A 79 -20.06 17.27 -0.17
N THR A 80 -20.92 16.63 -0.95
CA THR A 80 -21.60 17.27 -2.08
C THR A 80 -21.99 18.69 -1.64
N SER A 81 -21.27 19.70 -2.09
CA SER A 81 -21.86 21.03 -2.18
C SER A 81 -22.85 20.96 -3.33
N ALA A 82 -24.06 20.48 -3.02
CA ALA A 82 -25.23 20.58 -3.90
C ALA A 82 -25.72 22.03 -3.80
N GLY A 83 -24.94 22.95 -4.33
CA GLY A 83 -25.14 24.39 -4.16
C GLY A 83 -24.55 25.18 -5.31
N SER A 84 -25.13 25.02 -6.50
CA SER A 84 -25.22 26.09 -7.49
C SER A 84 -26.57 25.97 -8.20
#